data_AF-X8CCJ3-F1
#
_entry.id   AF-X8CCJ3-F1
#
_cell.length_a   1.000
_cell.length_b   1.000
_cell.length_c   1.000
_cell.angle_alpha   90.00
_cell.angle_beta   90.00
_cell.angle_gamma   90.00
#
_symmetry.space_group_name_H-M   'P 1'
#
loop_
_entity.id
_entity.type
_entity.pdbx_description
1 polymer ?
#
loop_
_entity_poly.entity_id
_entity_poly.type
_entity_poly.pdbx_seq_one_letter_code
_entity_poly.pdbx_strand_id
1 'polypeptide(L)' 'MSMIFGSGELFDAATLRRLYPGGSTEYLERFTGALDAAIRSGFILAADRAEILELAAATYPGARS' A
#
# COMPACT_ATOMS: atom_id res chain seq x y z
N MET A 1 -17.16 -24.62 2.98
CA MET A 1 -15.87 -24.09 3.45
C MET A 1 -15.26 -23.33 2.30
N SER A 2 -15.39 -22.00 2.27
CA SER A 2 -14.79 -21.20 1.19
C SER A 2 -13.30 -21.01 1.50
N MET A 3 -12.43 -21.60 0.69
CA MET A 3 -11.00 -21.32 0.75
C MET A 3 -10.79 -19.95 0.11
N ILE A 4 -10.21 -19.00 0.85
CA ILE A 4 -9.74 -17.75 0.26
C ILE A 4 -8.51 -18.13 -0.56
N PHE A 5 -8.69 -18.26 -1.88
CA PHE A 5 -7.59 -18.47 -2.81
C PHE A 5 -6.93 -17.13 -3.09
N GLY A 6 -5.65 -17.01 -2.76
CA GLY A 6 -4.81 -15.84 -3.00
C GLY A 6 -3.38 -16.13 -2.55
N SER A 7 -2.39 -15.50 -3.18
CA SER A 7 -1.01 -15.56 -2.72
C SER A 7 -0.70 -14.36 -1.83
N GLY A 8 0.05 -14.58 -0.75
CA GLY A 8 0.67 -13.51 0.05
C GLY A 8 2.01 -13.03 -0.50
N GLU A 9 2.40 -13.48 -1.69
CA GLU A 9 3.63 -13.07 -2.38
C GLU A 9 3.58 -11.56 -2.69
N LEU A 10 4.69 -10.87 -2.39
CA LEU A 10 4.84 -9.46 -2.74
C LEU A 10 4.92 -9.32 -4.26
N PHE A 11 4.44 -8.18 -4.78
CA PHE A 11 4.66 -7.85 -6.17
C PHE A 11 6.16 -7.63 -6.44
N ASP A 12 6.64 -8.18 -7.56
CA ASP A 12 7.99 -7.93 -8.04
C ASP A 12 8.15 -6.49 -8.57
N ALA A 13 9.40 -6.08 -8.77
CA ALA A 13 9.72 -4.72 -9.23
C ALA A 13 9.13 -4.42 -10.63
N ALA A 14 9.02 -5.44 -11.50
CA ALA A 14 8.45 -5.27 -12.84
C ALA A 14 6.95 -4.96 -12.77
N THR A 15 6.23 -5.65 -11.88
CA THR A 15 4.82 -5.45 -11.61
C THR A 15 4.59 -4.10 -10.96
N LEU A 16 5.38 -3.72 -9.96
CA LEU A 16 5.26 -2.40 -9.32
C LEU A 16 5.47 -1.26 -10.31
N ARG A 17 6.50 -1.33 -11.17
CA ARG A 17 6.74 -0.31 -12.20
C ARG A 17 5.60 -0.21 -13.23
N ARG A 18 4.90 -1.31 -13.49
CA ARG A 18 3.72 -1.33 -14.38
C ARG A 18 2.50 -0.70 -13.71
N LEU A 19 2.31 -0.94 -12.41
CA LEU A 19 1.16 -0.43 -11.64
C LEU A 19 1.33 1.03 -11.23
N TYR A 20 2.57 1.44 -10.96
CA TYR A 20 2.97 2.77 -10.52
C TYR A 20 4.14 3.27 -11.39
N PRO A 21 3.89 3.74 -12.62
CA PRO A 21 4.91 4.30 -13.50
C PRO A 21 5.67 5.50 -12.89
N GLY A 22 5.02 6.26 -12.01
CA GLY A 22 5.60 7.34 -11.20
C GLY A 22 6.36 6.86 -9.96
N GLY A 23 6.53 5.55 -9.78
CA GLY A 23 7.31 4.95 -8.71
C GLY A 23 6.69 5.09 -7.31
N SER A 24 7.56 5.22 -6.30
CA SER A 24 7.15 5.26 -4.89
C SER A 24 6.25 6.44 -4.55
N THR A 25 6.43 7.59 -5.20
CA THR A 25 5.58 8.76 -5.00
C THR A 25 4.15 8.49 -5.43
N GLU A 26 3.94 7.96 -6.65
CA GLU A 26 2.60 7.62 -7.13
C GLU A 26 1.96 6.50 -6.31
N TYR A 27 2.77 5.51 -5.89
CA TYR A 27 2.31 4.48 -4.96
C TYR A 27 1.79 5.07 -3.65
N LEU A 28 2.57 5.93 -2.99
CA LEU A 28 2.18 6.53 -1.71
C LEU A 28 0.97 7.44 -1.84
N GLU A 29 0.83 8.17 -2.94
CA GLU A 29 -0.33 9.03 -3.19
C GLU A 29 -1.62 8.19 -3.30
N ARG A 30 -1.59 7.14 -4.13
CA ARG A 30 -2.73 6.22 -4.29
C ARG A 30 -3.03 5.44 -3.02
N PHE A 31 -1.99 4.97 -2.33
CA PHE A 31 -2.12 4.25 -1.05
C PHE A 31 -2.76 5.15 0.00
N THR A 32 -2.33 6.40 0.10
CA THR A 32 -2.91 7.39 1.03
C THR A 32 -4.39 7.62 0.75
N GLY A 33 -4.78 7.75 -0.52
CA GLY A 33 -6.19 7.89 -0.90
C GLY A 33 -7.04 6.68 -0.49
N ALA A 34 -6.51 5.46 -0.67
CA ALA A 34 -7.18 4.22 -0.25
C ALA A 34 -7.28 4.12 1.28
N LEU A 35 -6.22 4.48 2.00
CA LEU A 35 -6.19 4.52 3.47
C LEU A 35 -7.23 5.50 4.01
N ASP A 36 -7.29 6.71 3.46
CA ASP A 36 -8.26 7.72 3.87
C ASP A 36 -9.70 7.26 3.61
N ALA A 37 -9.94 6.51 2.52
CA ALA A 37 -11.25 5.90 2.25
C ALA A 37 -11.60 4.80 3.25
N ALA A 38 -10.64 3.96 3.64
CA ALA A 38 -10.83 2.91 4.64
C ALA A 38 -11.10 3.50 6.03
N ILE A 39 -10.42 4.58 6.41
CA ILE A 39 -10.67 5.33 7.65
C ILE A 39 -12.09 5.92 7.64
N ARG A 40 -12.49 6.60 6.56
CA ARG A 40 -13.86 7.16 6.43
C ARG A 40 -14.95 6.08 6.49
N SER A 41 -14.63 4.88 6.02
CA SER A 41 -15.55 3.73 6.04
C SER A 41 -15.58 3.02 7.40
N GLY A 42 -14.75 3.43 8.36
CA GLY A 42 -14.70 2.86 9.71
C GLY A 42 -13.96 1.53 9.82
N PHE A 43 -13.20 1.12 8.78
CA PHE A 43 -12.39 -0.10 8.81
C PHE A 43 -11.05 0.07 9.54
N ILE A 44 -10.55 1.31 9.61
CA ILE A 44 -9.25 1.65 10.20
C ILE A 44 -9.44 2.87 11.11
N LEU A 45 -8.74 2.90 12.25
CA LEU A 45 -8.75 4.06 13.15
C LEU A 45 -7.89 5.18 12.57
N ALA A 46 -8.39 6.42 12.62
CA ALA A 46 -7.64 7.58 12.13
C ALA A 46 -6.30 7.80 12.87
N ALA A 47 -6.19 7.33 14.11
CA ALA A 47 -4.97 7.41 14.91
C ALA A 47 -3.80 6.63 14.29
N ASP A 48 -4.09 5.55 13.57
CA ASP A 48 -3.08 4.64 13.01
C ASP A 48 -2.54 5.14 11.66
N ARG A 49 -3.14 6.19 11.09
CA ARG A 49 -2.85 6.67 9.74
C ARG A 49 -1.37 6.96 9.51
N ALA A 50 -0.73 7.66 10.45
CA ALA A 50 0.68 8.06 10.31
C ALA A 50 1.61 6.85 10.31
N GLU A 51 1.40 5.92 11.26
CA GLU A 51 2.19 4.69 11.35
C GLU A 51 2.05 3.82 10.09
N ILE A 52 0.83 3.66 9.58
CA ILE A 52 0.56 2.87 8.38
C ILE A 52 1.27 3.47 7.15
N LEU A 53 1.30 4.81 7.02
CA LEU A 53 1.99 5.47 5.91
C LEU A 53 3.52 5.31 5.99
N GLU A 54 4.10 5.42 7.19
CA GLU A 54 5.52 5.17 7.41
C GLU A 54 5.88 3.72 7.06
N LEU A 55 5.05 2.75 7.47
CA LEU A 55 5.25 1.35 7.12
C LEU A 55 5.13 1.10 5.61
N ALA A 56 4.14 1.72 4.95
CA ALA A 56 3.95 1.61 3.51
C ALA A 56 5.16 2.18 2.74
N ALA A 57 5.72 3.30 3.19
CA ALA A 57 6.92 3.88 2.62
C ALA A 57 8.16 2.98 2.84
N ALA A 58 8.33 2.44 4.04
CA ALA A 58 9.46 1.59 4.39
C ALA A 58 9.46 0.22 3.67
N THR A 59 8.28 -0.28 3.32
CA THR A 59 8.11 -1.60 2.67
C THR A 59 8.11 -1.51 1.14
N TYR A 60 7.97 -0.33 0.54
CA TYR A 60 8.02 -0.17 -0.91
C TYR A 60 9.43 -0.53 -1.45
N PRO A 61 9.54 -1.50 -2.38
CA PRO A 61 10.82 -1.88 -2.96
C PRO A 61 11.53 -0.69 -3.63
N GLY A 62 12.75 -0.39 -3.17
CA GLY A 62 13.55 0.73 -3.68
C GLY A 62 13.44 2.04 -2.88
N ALA A 63 12.69 2.07 -1.77
CA ALA A 63 12.59 3.26 -0.89
C ALA A 63 13.88 3.61 -0.13
N ARG A 64 14.85 2.68 -0.07
CA ARG A 64 16.21 2.95 0.43
C ARG A 64 17.14 3.18 -0.76
N SER A 65 17.33 4.44 -1.12
CA SER A 65 18.41 4.91 -2.01
C SER A 65 19.40 5.72 -1.19
#